data_AF-X1P3P8-F1
#
_entry.id   AF-X1P3P8-F1
#
_cell.length_a   1.000
_cell.length_b   1.000
_cell.length_c   1.000
_cell.angle_alpha   90.00
_cell.angle_beta   90.00
_cell.angle_gamma   90.00
#
_symmetry.space_group_name_H-M   'P 1'
#
loop_
_entity.id
_entity.type
_entity.pdbx_description
1 polymer ?
#
loop_
_entity_poly.entity_id
_entity_poly.type
_entity_poly.pdbx_seq_one_letter_code
_entity_poly.pdbx_strand_id
1 'polypeptide(L)'
;GQKSKAGTIMYAMGTTQHTYGTQNVRVYAIIQLLLGNMGVAGGGINALRGTSNVQGSTDMCLLSHILPGYLAVPKEGDTDLRAYLRRVSPATIIPQGLAGDISANWWGNYKKYIVSLLKAWYGDVATEGNGFCFNYLPKCDPGVNYTHI
;
A
#
# COMPACT_ATOMS: atom_id res chain seq x y z
N GLY A 1 26.69 6.61 15.39
CA GLY A 1 26.28 5.32 15.97
C GLY A 1 27.50 4.50 16.27
N GLN A 2 27.50 3.74 17.37
CA GLN A 2 28.57 2.75 17.57
C GLN A 2 28.38 1.61 16.57
N LYS A 3 29.46 1.16 15.93
CA LYS A 3 29.39 -0.01 15.04
C LYS A 3 28.82 -1.20 15.81
N SER A 4 27.96 -1.98 15.16
CA SER A 4 27.29 -3.15 15.76
C SER A 4 26.29 -2.84 16.88
N LYS A 5 25.78 -1.61 16.98
CA LYS A 5 24.62 -1.28 17.82
C LYS A 5 23.42 -0.88 16.97
N ALA A 6 22.24 -1.38 17.35
CA ALA A 6 20.97 -1.00 16.72
C ALA A 6 20.41 0.28 17.35
N GLY A 7 19.79 1.11 16.51
CA GLY A 7 19.00 2.27 16.95
C GLY A 7 17.60 2.23 16.37
N THR A 8 16.61 2.67 17.13
CA THR A 8 15.20 2.74 16.70
C THR A 8 14.71 4.18 16.70
N ILE A 9 13.81 4.50 15.76
CA ILE A 9 13.02 5.75 15.78
C ILE A 9 11.60 5.39 16.18
N MET A 10 11.05 6.08 17.18
CA MET A 10 9.65 5.96 17.61
C MET A 10 8.95 7.28 17.34
N TYR A 11 7.83 7.26 16.62
CA TYR A 11 7.07 8.46 16.31
C TYR A 11 5.58 8.17 16.17
N ALA A 12 4.76 9.22 16.26
CA ALA A 12 3.32 9.17 16.07
C ALA A 12 2.84 10.46 15.35
N MET A 13 1.73 11.04 15.81
CA MET A 13 1.04 12.17 15.19
C MET A 13 1.91 13.43 15.02
N GLY A 14 2.81 13.71 15.96
CA GLY A 14 3.63 14.94 15.97
C GLY A 14 4.51 15.11 14.73
N THR A 15 4.88 14.01 14.07
CA THR A 15 5.67 14.02 12.82
C THR A 15 4.79 14.14 11.58
N THR A 16 3.56 13.62 11.62
CA THR A 16 2.75 13.35 10.42
C THR A 16 1.79 14.48 10.05
N GLN A 17 1.34 15.29 11.00
CA GLN A 17 0.34 16.34 10.77
C GLN A 17 0.96 17.68 10.36
N HIS A 18 1.75 17.64 9.30
CA HIS A 18 2.35 18.82 8.65
C HIS A 18 2.11 18.74 7.15
N THR A 19 2.16 19.88 6.45
CA THR A 19 2.09 19.90 4.97
C THR A 19 3.21 19.08 4.31
N TYR A 20 4.29 18.83 5.05
CA TYR A 20 5.43 18.00 4.68
C TYR A 20 5.58 16.76 5.59
N GLY A 21 4.52 16.32 6.27
CA GLY A 21 4.59 15.19 7.21
C GLY A 21 5.15 13.91 6.59
N THR A 22 4.76 13.61 5.34
CA THR A 22 5.35 12.49 4.57
C THR A 22 6.86 12.64 4.42
N GLN A 23 7.36 13.86 4.21
CA GLN A 23 8.79 14.13 4.06
C GLN A 23 9.56 13.85 5.35
N ASN A 24 9.01 14.25 6.50
CA ASN A 24 9.59 13.95 7.80
C ASN A 24 9.79 12.43 7.98
N VAL A 25 8.77 11.63 7.65
CA VAL A 25 8.85 10.17 7.74
C VAL A 25 9.86 9.59 6.74
N ARG A 26 9.95 10.14 5.51
CA ARG A 26 10.98 9.72 4.53
C ARG A 26 12.40 9.93 5.07
N VAL A 27 12.65 11.03 5.77
CA VAL A 27 13.97 11.29 6.38
C VAL A 27 14.31 10.23 7.43
N TYR A 28 13.34 9.78 8.24
CA TYR A 28 13.57 8.69 9.20
C TYR A 28 13.95 7.38 8.49
N ALA A 29 13.26 7.04 7.39
CA ALA A 29 13.58 5.88 6.57
C ALA A 29 15.00 5.94 5.99
N ILE A 30 15.39 7.09 5.45
CA ILE A 30 16.74 7.29 4.90
C ILE A 30 17.79 7.10 6.00
N ILE A 31 17.61 7.71 7.17
CA ILE A 31 18.54 7.57 8.30
C ILE A 31 18.66 6.10 8.73
N GLN A 32 17.54 5.39 8.88
CA GLN A 32 17.55 4.00 9.32
C GLN A 32 18.15 3.05 8.27
N LEU A 33 18.01 3.34 6.97
CA LEU A 33 18.70 2.63 5.90
C LEU A 33 20.21 2.89 5.91
N LEU A 34 20.63 4.15 6.02
CA LEU A 34 22.06 4.54 6.08
C LEU A 34 22.79 3.93 7.29
N LEU A 35 22.08 3.77 8.40
CA LEU A 35 22.61 3.16 9.62
C LEU A 35 22.48 1.63 9.65
N GLY A 36 21.86 1.00 8.64
CA GLY A 36 21.65 -0.44 8.61
C GLY A 36 20.72 -0.95 9.71
N ASN A 37 19.80 -0.11 10.20
CA ASN A 37 18.89 -0.42 11.30
C ASN A 37 17.57 -1.08 10.85
N MET A 38 17.30 -1.19 9.55
CA MET A 38 16.08 -1.83 9.07
C MET A 38 16.21 -3.36 9.09
N GLY A 39 15.22 -4.06 9.65
CA GLY A 39 15.19 -5.53 9.70
C GLY A 39 16.03 -6.16 10.81
N VAL A 40 16.62 -5.38 11.73
CA VAL A 40 17.41 -5.87 12.87
C VAL A 40 16.67 -5.67 14.20
N ALA A 41 16.89 -6.57 15.16
CA ALA A 41 16.31 -6.47 16.50
C ALA A 41 16.82 -5.22 17.24
N GLY A 42 15.91 -4.48 17.87
CA GLY A 42 16.21 -3.18 18.50
C GLY A 42 16.37 -2.01 17.51
N GLY A 43 16.23 -2.27 16.20
CA GLY A 43 16.27 -1.28 15.14
C GLY A 43 14.89 -0.85 14.64
N GLY A 44 14.85 -0.38 13.39
CA GLY A 44 13.63 -0.12 12.64
C GLY A 44 12.98 1.23 12.91
N ILE A 45 11.79 1.40 12.34
CA ILE A 45 10.93 2.57 12.52
C ILE A 45 9.63 2.08 13.16
N ASN A 46 9.46 2.43 14.43
CA ASN A 46 8.27 2.12 15.20
C ASN A 46 7.28 3.27 15.04
N ALA A 47 6.52 3.23 13.94
CA ALA A 47 5.42 4.16 13.67
C ALA A 47 4.22 3.81 14.56
N LEU A 48 4.15 4.41 15.74
CA LEU A 48 3.18 4.09 16.79
C LEU A 48 1.78 4.48 16.33
N ARG A 49 0.86 3.52 16.39
CA ARG A 49 -0.55 3.70 16.07
C ARG A 49 -1.32 4.23 17.28
N GLY A 50 -2.36 5.01 17.01
CA GLY A 50 -3.17 5.68 18.04
C GLY A 50 -4.27 4.78 18.60
N THR A 51 -5.40 4.71 17.90
CA THR A 51 -6.55 3.89 18.32
C THR A 51 -6.23 2.40 18.26
N SER A 52 -6.82 1.62 19.17
CA SER A 52 -6.62 0.17 19.33
C SER A 52 -6.66 -0.63 18.02
N ASN A 53 -7.55 -0.27 17.10
CA ASN A 53 -7.71 -0.95 15.81
C ASN A 53 -7.59 -0.02 14.59
N VAL A 54 -6.85 1.09 14.68
CA VAL A 54 -6.65 1.97 13.51
C VAL A 54 -5.89 1.25 12.38
N GLN A 55 -5.05 0.27 12.75
CA GLN A 55 -4.37 -0.57 11.78
C GLN A 55 -5.38 -1.45 11.03
N GLY A 56 -6.24 -2.19 11.76
CA GLY A 56 -7.26 -3.03 11.15
C GLY A 56 -8.31 -2.24 10.35
N SER A 57 -8.70 -1.04 10.79
CA SER A 57 -9.61 -0.19 10.00
C SER A 57 -8.98 0.31 8.70
N THR A 58 -7.66 0.53 8.70
CA THR A 58 -6.90 0.86 7.48
C THR A 58 -6.79 -0.38 6.57
N ASP A 59 -6.50 -1.55 7.15
CA ASP A 59 -6.39 -2.83 6.43
C ASP A 59 -7.73 -3.22 5.76
N MET A 60 -8.85 -2.92 6.43
CA MET A 60 -10.23 -3.12 5.95
C MET A 60 -10.80 -1.91 5.20
N CYS A 61 -9.97 -0.89 4.98
CA CYS A 61 -10.20 0.19 4.03
C CYS A 61 -11.40 1.08 4.31
N LEU A 62 -11.49 1.53 5.56
CA LEU A 62 -12.31 2.68 5.95
C LEU A 62 -11.63 4.01 5.54
N LEU A 63 -11.11 4.07 4.32
CA LEU A 63 -10.45 5.23 3.70
C LEU A 63 -10.89 5.32 2.24
N SER A 64 -11.14 6.53 1.75
CA SER A 64 -11.79 6.78 0.45
C SER A 64 -11.02 6.28 -0.79
N HIS A 65 -9.74 5.95 -0.67
CA HIS A 65 -8.85 5.69 -1.80
C HIS A 65 -8.36 4.24 -1.90
N ILE A 66 -8.76 3.36 -0.98
CA ILE A 66 -8.35 1.96 -0.94
C ILE A 66 -9.54 1.00 -0.75
N LEU A 67 -9.37 -0.24 -1.19
CA LEU A 67 -10.22 -1.41 -0.95
C LEU A 67 -9.43 -2.42 -0.10
N PRO A 68 -10.10 -3.32 0.67
CA PRO A 68 -9.45 -4.21 1.64
C PRO A 68 -8.17 -4.86 1.13
N GLY A 69 -7.14 -4.90 1.99
CA GLY A 69 -5.82 -5.41 1.62
C GLY A 69 -4.97 -4.42 0.81
N TYR A 70 -5.19 -3.10 0.99
CA TYR A 70 -4.44 -2.02 0.32
C TYR A 70 -4.58 -2.03 -1.21
N LEU A 71 -5.67 -2.59 -1.73
CA LEU A 71 -5.99 -2.52 -3.16
C LEU A 71 -6.46 -1.09 -3.47
N ALA A 72 -6.19 -0.59 -4.67
CA ALA A 72 -6.56 0.75 -5.07
C ALA A 72 -8.03 0.75 -5.47
N VAL A 73 -8.76 1.81 -5.12
CA VAL A 73 -10.11 2.02 -5.65
C VAL A 73 -10.02 2.20 -7.18
N PRO A 74 -10.99 1.65 -7.94
CA PRO A 74 -11.14 1.93 -9.37
C PRO A 74 -11.30 3.43 -9.65
N LYS A 75 -10.78 3.87 -10.78
CA LYS A 75 -10.95 5.24 -11.28
C LYS A 75 -11.86 5.25 -12.49
N GLU A 76 -12.39 6.40 -12.85
CA GLU A 76 -13.26 6.58 -14.04
C GLU A 76 -12.67 5.91 -15.29
N GLY A 77 -11.38 6.12 -15.56
CA GLY A 77 -10.67 5.54 -16.71
C GLY A 77 -10.45 4.03 -16.67
N ASP A 78 -10.75 3.35 -15.57
CA ASP A 78 -10.70 1.89 -15.48
C ASP A 78 -12.00 1.30 -16.03
N THR A 79 -12.15 1.30 -17.34
CA THR A 79 -13.39 0.85 -18.03
C THR A 79 -13.76 -0.61 -17.74
N ASP A 80 -12.76 -1.44 -17.44
CA ASP A 80 -12.89 -2.84 -17.07
C ASP A 80 -11.75 -3.29 -16.12
N LEU A 81 -11.83 -4.54 -15.63
CA LEU A 81 -10.81 -5.11 -14.75
C LEU A 81 -9.41 -5.13 -15.40
N ARG A 82 -9.32 -5.26 -16.73
CA ARG A 82 -8.03 -5.28 -17.43
C ARG A 82 -7.39 -3.89 -17.46
N ALA A 83 -8.18 -2.84 -17.69
CA ALA A 83 -7.74 -1.45 -17.62
C ALA A 83 -7.24 -1.10 -16.22
N TYR A 84 -8.00 -1.49 -15.20
CA TYR A 84 -7.60 -1.37 -13.80
C TYR A 84 -6.25 -2.05 -13.53
N LEU A 85 -6.12 -3.33 -13.91
CA LEU A 85 -4.89 -4.10 -13.66
C LEU A 85 -3.67 -3.52 -14.37
N ARG A 86 -3.81 -2.95 -15.57
CA ARG A 86 -2.71 -2.24 -16.26
C ARG A 86 -2.21 -1.04 -15.45
N ARG A 87 -3.10 -0.34 -14.74
CA ARG A 87 -2.77 0.84 -13.95
C ARG A 87 -2.12 0.50 -12.62
N VAL A 88 -2.58 -0.55 -11.95
CA VAL A 88 -2.20 -0.85 -10.56
C VAL A 88 -1.12 -1.92 -10.41
N SER A 89 -0.91 -2.76 -11.44
CA SER A 89 0.10 -3.83 -11.36
C SER A 89 1.48 -3.25 -11.67
N PRO A 90 2.43 -3.28 -10.72
CA PRO A 90 3.76 -2.75 -10.96
C PRO A 90 4.57 -3.66 -11.89
N ALA A 91 5.32 -3.04 -12.81
CA ALA A 91 6.32 -3.74 -13.60
C ALA A 91 7.47 -4.21 -12.69
N THR A 92 8.02 -5.38 -12.98
CA THR A 92 9.23 -5.86 -12.30
C THR A 92 10.41 -4.98 -12.71
N ILE A 93 11.05 -4.35 -11.73
CA ILE A 93 12.29 -3.61 -11.93
C ILE A 93 13.46 -4.57 -11.69
N ILE A 94 14.41 -4.59 -12.61
CA ILE A 94 15.68 -5.31 -12.46
C ILE A 94 16.68 -4.32 -11.84
N PRO A 95 17.13 -4.54 -10.59
CA PRO A 95 18.10 -3.66 -9.95
C PRO A 95 19.41 -3.61 -10.75
N GLN A 96 19.92 -2.41 -10.99
CA GLN A 96 21.19 -2.18 -11.66
C GLN A 96 22.23 -1.86 -10.57
N GLY A 97 23.14 -2.78 -10.27
CA GLY A 97 24.30 -2.48 -9.39
C GLY A 97 24.56 -3.43 -8.22
N LEU A 98 23.74 -4.46 -8.01
CA LEU A 98 24.02 -5.53 -7.06
C LEU A 98 23.96 -6.87 -7.80
N ALA A 99 25.10 -7.56 -7.89
CA ALA A 99 25.20 -8.80 -8.63
C ALA A 99 24.34 -9.89 -7.96
N GLY A 100 23.38 -10.45 -8.69
CA GLY A 100 22.50 -11.53 -8.21
C GLY A 100 21.16 -11.07 -7.63
N ASP A 101 20.87 -9.77 -7.61
CA ASP A 101 19.61 -9.25 -7.10
C ASP A 101 18.41 -9.63 -7.99
N ILE A 102 17.45 -10.33 -7.41
CA ILE A 102 16.14 -10.62 -8.01
C ILE A 102 15.05 -9.85 -7.25
N SER A 103 14.27 -9.05 -7.98
CA SER A 103 13.11 -8.39 -7.38
C SER A 103 11.97 -9.38 -7.23
N ALA A 104 11.55 -9.63 -5.99
CA ALA A 104 10.39 -10.50 -5.72
C ALA A 104 9.09 -9.94 -6.31
N ASN A 105 9.02 -8.61 -6.54
CA ASN A 105 7.84 -7.88 -7.04
C ASN A 105 6.51 -8.50 -6.58
N TRP A 106 6.30 -8.60 -5.26
CA TRP A 106 5.17 -9.37 -4.72
C TRP A 106 3.81 -8.83 -5.18
N TRP A 107 3.72 -7.52 -5.39
CA TRP A 107 2.56 -6.84 -5.95
C TRP A 107 2.27 -7.21 -7.41
N GLY A 108 3.17 -7.89 -8.12
CA GLY A 108 2.86 -8.57 -9.38
C GLY A 108 1.73 -9.61 -9.26
N ASN A 109 1.39 -10.05 -8.04
CA ASN A 109 0.25 -10.91 -7.76
C ASN A 109 -1.10 -10.17 -7.68
N TYR A 110 -1.17 -8.87 -7.98
CA TYR A 110 -2.35 -8.01 -7.80
C TYR A 110 -3.68 -8.64 -8.25
N LYS A 111 -3.69 -9.24 -9.46
CA LYS A 111 -4.88 -9.89 -10.03
C LYS A 111 -5.48 -10.95 -9.10
N LYS A 112 -4.63 -11.73 -8.42
CA LYS A 112 -5.09 -12.78 -7.50
C LYS A 112 -5.88 -12.17 -6.35
N TYR A 113 -5.41 -11.05 -5.81
CA TYR A 113 -6.03 -10.38 -4.66
C TYR A 113 -7.37 -9.75 -5.04
N ILE A 114 -7.41 -8.93 -6.10
CA ILE A 114 -8.66 -8.26 -6.49
C ILE A 114 -9.74 -9.26 -6.92
N VAL A 115 -9.39 -10.32 -7.65
CA VAL A 115 -10.35 -11.36 -8.03
C VAL A 115 -10.86 -12.12 -6.80
N SER A 116 -9.98 -12.43 -5.84
CA SER A 116 -10.39 -13.09 -4.59
C SER A 116 -11.34 -12.20 -3.77
N LEU A 117 -11.05 -10.90 -3.69
CA LEU A 117 -11.91 -9.93 -2.99
C LEU A 117 -13.29 -9.82 -3.67
N LEU A 118 -13.33 -9.68 -4.99
CA LEU A 118 -14.58 -9.61 -5.74
C LEU A 118 -15.42 -10.88 -5.58
N LYS A 119 -14.79 -12.05 -5.60
CA LYS A 119 -15.48 -13.32 -5.31
C LYS A 119 -15.96 -13.40 -3.87
N ALA A 120 -15.22 -12.85 -2.91
CA ALA A 120 -15.67 -12.81 -1.51
C ALA A 120 -16.91 -11.91 -1.34
N TRP A 121 -17.04 -10.84 -2.13
CA TRP A 121 -18.19 -9.93 -2.06
C TRP A 121 -19.41 -10.40 -2.84
N TYR A 122 -19.20 -10.93 -4.04
CA TYR A 122 -20.28 -11.23 -4.97
C TYR A 122 -20.51 -12.74 -5.16
N GLY A 123 -19.71 -13.61 -4.54
CA GLY A 123 -19.91 -15.07 -4.58
C GLY A 123 -19.91 -15.63 -6.00
N ASP A 124 -20.86 -16.52 -6.28
CA ASP A 124 -20.93 -17.27 -7.54
C ASP A 124 -21.21 -16.41 -8.78
N VAL A 125 -21.78 -15.21 -8.61
CA VAL A 125 -22.04 -14.30 -9.74
C VAL A 125 -20.75 -13.62 -10.25
N ALA A 126 -19.67 -13.60 -9.46
CA ALA A 126 -18.36 -13.10 -9.89
C ALA A 126 -17.66 -14.12 -10.80
N THR A 127 -17.92 -14.02 -12.11
CA THR A 127 -17.37 -14.91 -13.13
C THR A 127 -16.38 -14.19 -14.02
N GLU A 128 -15.53 -14.92 -14.74
CA GLU A 128 -14.60 -14.28 -15.68
C GLU A 128 -15.33 -13.52 -16.79
N GLY A 129 -16.46 -14.05 -17.27
CA GLY A 129 -17.25 -13.46 -18.36
C GLY A 129 -17.82 -12.07 -18.06
N ASN A 130 -18.03 -11.73 -16.79
CA ASN A 130 -18.48 -10.40 -16.37
C ASN A 130 -17.38 -9.58 -15.66
N GLY A 131 -16.12 -9.98 -15.79
CA GLY A 131 -15.00 -9.32 -15.12
C GLY A 131 -15.06 -9.42 -13.60
N PHE A 132 -15.62 -10.51 -13.06
CA PHE A 132 -15.83 -10.76 -11.63
C PHE A 132 -16.66 -9.66 -10.96
N CYS A 133 -17.66 -9.11 -11.66
CA CYS A 133 -18.47 -7.99 -11.18
C CYS A 133 -17.68 -6.69 -10.89
N PHE A 134 -16.46 -6.54 -11.44
CA PHE A 134 -15.61 -5.36 -11.20
C PHE A 134 -16.34 -4.02 -11.44
N ASN A 135 -17.19 -3.96 -12.47
CA ASN A 135 -17.93 -2.74 -12.83
C ASN A 135 -19.06 -2.38 -11.86
N TYR A 136 -19.31 -3.18 -10.81
CA TYR A 136 -20.22 -2.83 -9.72
C TYR A 136 -19.53 -1.98 -8.65
N LEU A 137 -18.20 -1.92 -8.66
CA LEU A 137 -17.46 -1.08 -7.73
C LEU A 137 -17.63 0.40 -8.07
N PRO A 138 -17.78 1.28 -7.05
CA PRO A 138 -17.73 2.71 -7.27
C PRO A 138 -16.35 3.10 -7.82
N LYS A 139 -16.35 4.05 -8.75
CA LYS A 139 -15.15 4.61 -9.34
C LYS A 139 -14.96 6.02 -8.78
N CYS A 140 -13.74 6.35 -8.38
CA CYS A 140 -13.40 7.71 -7.94
C CYS A 140 -12.89 8.54 -9.12
N ASP A 141 -13.35 9.78 -9.19
CA ASP A 141 -12.91 10.74 -10.21
C ASP A 141 -11.54 11.31 -9.85
N PRO A 142 -10.59 11.34 -10.80
CA PRO A 142 -9.33 12.03 -10.60
C PRO A 142 -9.57 13.53 -10.32
N GLY A 143 -9.16 14.00 -9.15
CA GLY A 143 -9.23 15.42 -8.79
C GLY A 143 -10.40 15.82 -7.88
N VAL A 144 -11.29 14.89 -7.54
CA VAL A 144 -12.34 15.13 -6.54
C VAL A 144 -11.84 14.69 -5.16
N ASN A 145 -12.04 15.54 -4.16
CA ASN A 145 -11.72 15.19 -2.78
C ASN A 145 -12.90 14.46 -2.10
N TYR A 146 -12.74 13.17 -1.85
CA TYR A 146 -13.71 12.33 -1.16
C TYR A 146 -13.45 12.18 0.35
N THR A 147 -12.54 12.96 0.93
CA THR A 147 -12.19 12.85 2.37
C THR A 147 -13.00 13.75 3.28
N HIS A 148 -13.96 14.53 2.76
CA HIS A 148 -14.77 15.49 3.53
C HIS A 148 -16.03 14.89 4.17
N ILE A 149 -16.05 13.59 4.45
CA ILE A 149 -17.12 12.95 5.24
C ILE A 149 -16.94 13.28 6.72
#